data_AF-A0A1I5KK69-F1
#
_entry.id   AF-A0A1I5KK69-F1
#
_cell.length_a   1.000
_cell.length_b   1.000
_cell.length_c   1.000
_cell.angle_alpha   90.00
_cell.angle_beta   90.00
_cell.angle_gamma   90.00
#
_symmetry.space_group_name_H-M   'P 1'
#
loop_
_entity.id
_entity.type
_entity.pdbx_description
1 polymer ?
#
loop_
_entity_poly.entity_id
_entity_poly.type
_entity_poly.pdbx_seq_one_letter_code
_entity_poly.pdbx_strand_id
1 'polypeptide(L)'
;MRIALTGVRVFEGETLSPPRTVVFDGGVIGTEEAGAERVDAAGAVLLPGLIDAHLHLHEVDTLRQLGRWGVTTALDMATWPAERVAAQRGLPGLPDIRSAGTPAIGPGGPHAQFPDLPADAILRDGAQFVADRVREGVDYVKIVLEAPGAGGPDPAAAAALVEAAHQHGKSVVAHAASRGAYVLALDLGVDIVTHVPMDAPLGDDEIARMAGRVSVPTLTMERALGTMRGLPEALDVAMGNVTALHQAGVPVLAGTDAAVVRGLPPLVAHGESLHDELELLVRAGLSPAAALRAATSGPARHFGLADRGAIAPGLRADAVLIDGDLLEDISATRRIQRVWCAGVEQEGIRS
;
A
#
# COMPACT_ATOMS: atom_id res chain seq x y z
N MET A 1 2.93 -20.61 19.67
CA MET A 1 3.73 -21.71 19.08
C MET A 1 5.07 -21.13 18.67
N ARG A 2 6.15 -21.92 18.73
CA ARG A 2 7.49 -21.46 18.35
C ARG A 2 7.96 -22.25 17.14
N ILE A 3 8.46 -21.56 16.13
CA ILE A 3 8.88 -22.14 14.85
C ILE A 3 10.32 -21.70 14.56
N ALA A 4 11.16 -22.60 14.06
CA ALA A 4 12.51 -22.31 13.59
C ALA A 4 12.64 -22.68 12.11
N LEU A 5 12.73 -21.67 11.26
CA LEU A 5 12.99 -21.79 9.83
C LEU A 5 14.49 -21.96 9.63
N THR A 6 14.97 -23.13 9.24
CA THR A 6 16.41 -23.43 9.14
C THR A 6 16.92 -23.34 7.70
N GLY A 7 18.13 -22.83 7.52
CA GLY A 7 18.80 -22.79 6.20
C GLY A 7 18.25 -21.73 5.23
N VAL A 8 17.43 -20.81 5.72
CA VAL A 8 16.78 -19.78 4.90
C VAL A 8 17.70 -18.59 4.66
N ARG A 9 17.64 -18.00 3.46
CA ARG A 9 18.25 -16.69 3.19
C ARG A 9 17.24 -15.60 3.50
N VAL A 10 17.65 -14.51 4.14
CA VAL A 10 16.77 -13.39 4.49
C VAL A 10 17.02 -12.22 3.56
N PHE A 11 15.97 -11.58 3.05
CA PHE A 11 16.13 -10.29 2.37
C PHE A 11 16.35 -9.16 3.38
N GLU A 12 17.51 -8.50 3.28
CA GLU A 12 17.96 -7.47 4.21
C GLU A 12 17.85 -6.05 3.60
N GLY A 13 16.93 -5.88 2.64
CA GLY A 13 16.62 -4.59 2.03
C GLY A 13 17.36 -4.31 0.73
N GLU A 14 18.62 -4.74 0.60
CA GLU A 14 19.40 -4.63 -0.66
C GLU A 14 19.94 -5.98 -1.14
N THR A 15 20.29 -6.85 -0.20
CA THR A 15 20.95 -8.14 -0.45
C THR A 15 20.22 -9.28 0.25
N LEU A 16 20.59 -10.50 -0.09
CA LEU A 16 20.21 -11.70 0.65
C LEU A 16 21.30 -12.06 1.66
N SER A 17 20.91 -12.42 2.88
CA SER A 17 21.83 -12.93 3.90
C SER A 17 22.42 -14.29 3.48
N PRO A 18 23.55 -14.71 4.07
CA PRO A 18 23.91 -16.13 4.11
C PRO A 18 22.77 -16.97 4.73
N PRO A 19 22.66 -18.27 4.39
CA PRO A 19 21.69 -19.17 5.01
C PRO A 19 21.80 -19.15 6.54
N ARG A 20 20.67 -18.98 7.23
CA ARG A 20 20.61 -18.92 8.69
C ARG A 20 19.30 -19.49 9.25
N THR A 21 19.20 -19.57 10.57
CA THR A 21 17.93 -19.87 11.25
C THR A 21 17.19 -18.58 11.58
N VAL A 22 15.88 -18.55 11.34
CA VAL A 22 14.97 -17.49 11.82
C VAL A 22 13.94 -18.13 12.73
N VAL A 23 13.75 -17.57 13.92
CA VAL A 23 12.79 -18.09 14.91
C VAL A 23 11.59 -17.17 14.99
N PHE A 24 10.39 -17.74 14.95
CA PHE A 24 9.17 -17.08 15.39
C PHE A 24 8.82 -17.58 16.79
N ASP A 25 8.65 -16.67 17.74
CA ASP A 25 8.22 -16.95 19.11
C ASP A 25 6.83 -16.36 19.34
N GLY A 26 5.80 -17.13 19.00
CA GLY A 26 4.44 -16.60 18.94
C GLY A 26 4.34 -15.51 17.87
N GLY A 27 3.86 -14.32 18.25
CA GLY A 27 3.58 -13.22 17.32
C GLY A 27 4.79 -12.39 16.88
N VAL A 28 5.98 -12.70 17.38
CA VAL A 28 7.21 -11.91 17.14
C VAL A 28 8.35 -12.79 16.66
N ILE A 29 9.32 -12.18 16.00
CA ILE A 29 10.58 -12.81 15.64
C ILE A 29 11.43 -12.91 16.92
N GLY A 30 11.82 -14.12 17.29
CA GLY A 30 12.55 -14.44 18.50
C GLY A 30 14.01 -14.78 18.26
N THR A 31 14.71 -15.14 19.34
CA THR A 31 16.12 -15.56 19.32
C THR A 31 16.35 -16.96 19.90
N GLU A 32 15.35 -17.56 20.55
CA GLU A 32 15.49 -18.85 21.22
C GLU A 32 14.96 -20.01 20.37
N GLU A 33 15.83 -20.96 19.99
CA GLU A 33 15.39 -22.17 19.26
C GLU A 33 14.79 -23.26 20.17
N ALA A 34 14.97 -23.16 21.49
CA ALA A 34 14.56 -24.20 22.42
C ALA A 34 13.04 -24.45 22.35
N GLY A 35 12.66 -25.70 22.09
CA GLY A 35 11.25 -26.11 21.95
C GLY A 35 10.56 -25.61 20.67
N ALA A 36 11.31 -25.06 19.71
CA ALA A 36 10.77 -24.66 18.41
C ALA A 36 10.51 -25.88 17.51
N GLU A 37 9.38 -25.87 16.80
CA GLU A 37 9.17 -26.76 15.66
C GLU A 37 10.11 -26.37 14.52
N ARG A 38 10.86 -27.32 13.98
CA ARG A 38 11.81 -27.06 12.89
C ARG A 38 11.14 -27.21 11.54
N VAL A 39 11.31 -26.20 10.69
CA VAL A 39 10.88 -26.21 9.29
C VAL A 39 12.11 -26.02 8.42
N ASP A 40 12.38 -26.99 7.54
CA ASP A 40 13.45 -26.87 6.55
C ASP A 40 13.05 -25.85 5.48
N ALA A 41 13.84 -24.79 5.38
CA ALA A 41 13.67 -23.69 4.43
C ALA A 41 14.94 -23.47 3.61
N ALA A 42 15.79 -24.51 3.49
CA ALA A 42 16.98 -24.46 2.67
C ALA A 42 16.65 -24.14 1.20
N GLY A 43 17.41 -23.23 0.61
CA GLY A 43 17.22 -22.78 -0.78
C GLY A 43 16.18 -21.67 -0.96
N ALA A 44 15.23 -21.52 -0.03
CA ALA A 44 14.21 -20.49 -0.05
C ALA A 44 14.71 -19.13 0.46
N VAL A 45 13.93 -18.09 0.18
CA VAL A 45 14.15 -16.72 0.66
C VAL A 45 12.99 -16.29 1.56
N LEU A 46 13.32 -15.72 2.73
CA LEU A 46 12.36 -15.12 3.65
C LEU A 46 12.31 -13.60 3.44
N LEU A 47 11.13 -13.10 3.08
CA LEU A 47 10.81 -11.68 3.04
C LEU A 47 10.10 -11.26 4.34
N PRO A 48 10.24 -10.00 4.78
CA PRO A 48 9.23 -9.37 5.61
C PRO A 48 7.86 -9.50 4.94
N GLY A 49 6.80 -9.61 5.74
CA GLY A 49 5.44 -9.60 5.20
C GLY A 49 5.19 -8.42 4.28
N LEU A 50 4.54 -8.66 3.14
CA LEU A 50 4.29 -7.60 2.16
C LEU A 50 3.23 -6.64 2.71
N ILE A 51 3.37 -5.37 2.34
CA ILE A 51 2.49 -4.27 2.69
C ILE A 51 1.98 -3.64 1.40
N ASP A 52 0.67 -3.73 1.18
CA ASP A 52 0.01 -3.02 0.08
C ASP A 52 -0.33 -1.60 0.55
N ALA A 53 0.31 -0.60 -0.05
CA ALA A 53 0.19 0.78 0.39
C ALA A 53 -1.05 1.51 -0.12
N HIS A 54 -1.88 0.88 -0.96
CA HIS A 54 -3.14 1.46 -1.43
C HIS A 54 -4.08 0.35 -1.86
N LEU A 55 -5.15 0.13 -1.10
CA LEU A 55 -6.27 -0.71 -1.52
C LEU A 55 -7.57 -0.24 -0.87
N HIS A 56 -8.67 -0.92 -1.22
CA HIS A 56 -9.99 -0.71 -0.63
C HIS A 56 -10.51 -2.00 0.01
N LEU A 57 -10.87 -1.95 1.29
CA LEU A 57 -11.44 -3.09 2.01
C LEU A 57 -12.92 -3.28 1.67
N HIS A 58 -13.36 -4.53 1.69
CA HIS A 58 -14.78 -4.88 1.52
C HIS A 58 -15.30 -5.71 2.68
N GLU A 59 -14.90 -6.97 2.72
CA GLU A 59 -15.35 -7.96 3.70
C GLU A 59 -14.12 -8.66 4.28
N VAL A 60 -14.28 -9.38 5.39
CA VAL A 60 -13.17 -10.14 6.02
C VAL A 60 -12.47 -11.09 5.04
N ASP A 61 -13.19 -11.57 4.01
CA ASP A 61 -12.59 -12.42 2.98
C ASP A 61 -11.49 -11.72 2.16
N THR A 62 -11.56 -10.39 2.01
CA THR A 62 -10.49 -9.59 1.44
C THR A 62 -9.17 -9.84 2.16
N LEU A 63 -9.17 -9.89 3.50
CA LEU A 63 -7.97 -10.16 4.29
C LEU A 63 -7.44 -11.58 4.07
N ARG A 64 -8.32 -12.57 3.91
CA ARG A 64 -7.90 -13.94 3.59
C ARG A 64 -7.26 -14.02 2.21
N GLN A 65 -7.81 -13.31 1.23
CA GLN A 65 -7.25 -13.23 -0.11
C GLN A 65 -5.87 -12.58 -0.09
N LEU A 66 -5.71 -11.45 0.62
CA LEU A 66 -4.43 -10.77 0.81
C LEU A 66 -3.37 -11.69 1.42
N GLY A 67 -3.72 -12.38 2.51
CA GLY A 67 -2.80 -13.29 3.21
C GLY A 67 -2.31 -14.45 2.33
N ARG A 68 -3.14 -14.94 1.39
CA ARG A 68 -2.73 -16.00 0.44
C ARG A 68 -1.66 -15.55 -0.56
N TRP A 69 -1.54 -14.25 -0.78
CA TRP A 69 -0.56 -13.63 -1.67
C TRP A 69 0.56 -12.92 -0.89
N GLY A 70 0.78 -13.29 0.37
CA GLY A 70 1.89 -12.75 1.16
C GLY A 70 1.69 -11.32 1.68
N VAL A 71 0.54 -10.70 1.42
CA VAL A 71 0.20 -9.38 1.98
C VAL A 71 -0.26 -9.57 3.42
N THR A 72 0.54 -9.06 4.36
CA THR A 72 0.33 -9.20 5.81
C THR A 72 -0.13 -7.90 6.48
N THR A 73 -0.04 -6.79 5.75
CA THR A 73 -0.56 -5.49 6.16
C THR A 73 -1.20 -4.78 4.96
N ALA A 74 -2.41 -4.26 5.15
CA ALA A 74 -3.14 -3.50 4.14
C ALA A 74 -3.32 -2.04 4.58
N LEU A 75 -2.99 -1.10 3.69
CA LEU A 75 -3.24 0.33 3.90
C LEU A 75 -4.47 0.73 3.09
N ASP A 76 -5.62 0.69 3.77
CA ASP A 76 -6.92 1.04 3.21
C ASP A 76 -7.07 2.55 3.01
N MET A 77 -7.51 2.94 1.82
CA MET A 77 -7.63 4.36 1.46
C MET A 77 -9.05 4.90 1.50
N ALA A 78 -10.05 4.02 1.43
CA ALA A 78 -11.44 4.44 1.59
C ALA A 78 -12.31 3.22 1.93
N THR A 79 -12.82 3.20 3.16
CA THR A 79 -13.80 2.22 3.61
C THR A 79 -14.78 2.87 4.57
N TRP A 80 -16.07 2.67 4.30
CA TRP A 80 -17.16 3.17 5.13
C TRP A 80 -18.25 2.10 5.32
N PRO A 81 -19.06 2.19 6.38
CA PRO A 81 -18.91 3.11 7.51
C PRO A 81 -17.74 2.70 8.43
N ALA A 82 -17.36 3.54 9.40
CA ALA A 82 -16.20 3.32 10.27
C ALA A 82 -16.24 1.96 11.01
N GLU A 83 -17.43 1.45 11.33
CA GLU A 83 -17.63 0.14 11.96
C GLU A 83 -17.14 -1.01 11.08
N ARG A 84 -17.16 -0.87 9.75
CA ARG A 84 -16.63 -1.87 8.82
C ARG A 84 -15.12 -1.99 8.93
N VAL A 85 -14.43 -0.86 9.10
CA VAL A 85 -12.99 -0.84 9.37
C VAL A 85 -12.73 -1.45 10.74
N ALA A 86 -13.45 -0.99 11.77
CA ALA A 86 -13.27 -1.48 13.14
C ALA A 86 -13.47 -3.00 13.27
N ALA A 87 -14.44 -3.57 12.56
CA ALA A 87 -14.72 -5.01 12.57
C ALA A 87 -13.61 -5.88 11.95
N GLN A 88 -12.71 -5.27 11.18
CA GLN A 88 -11.62 -5.95 10.48
C GLN A 88 -10.25 -5.75 11.14
N ARG A 89 -10.13 -4.80 12.09
CA ARG A 89 -8.87 -4.52 12.80
C ARG A 89 -8.50 -5.64 13.77
N GLY A 90 -7.21 -5.99 13.79
CA GLY A 90 -6.65 -6.88 14.81
C GLY A 90 -7.19 -8.31 14.79
N LEU A 91 -7.76 -8.76 13.67
CA LEU A 91 -8.27 -10.13 13.56
C LEU A 91 -7.10 -11.13 13.65
N PRO A 92 -7.15 -12.09 14.59
CA PRO A 92 -6.05 -13.03 14.80
C PRO A 92 -5.74 -13.86 13.57
N GLY A 93 -4.45 -13.92 13.22
CA GLY A 93 -3.96 -14.71 12.09
C GLY A 93 -4.42 -14.24 10.72
N LEU A 94 -4.90 -13.00 10.60
CA LEU A 94 -5.15 -12.35 9.31
C LEU A 94 -4.22 -11.15 9.12
N PRO A 95 -4.08 -10.64 7.88
CA PRO A 95 -3.40 -9.38 7.62
C PRO A 95 -3.92 -8.25 8.51
N ASP A 96 -3.01 -7.44 9.03
CA ASP A 96 -3.36 -6.24 9.80
C ASP A 96 -3.79 -5.12 8.85
N ILE A 97 -4.54 -4.14 9.38
CA ILE A 97 -5.02 -3.02 8.56
C ILE A 97 -4.69 -1.68 9.20
N ARG A 98 -4.38 -0.72 8.35
CA ARG A 98 -4.51 0.71 8.64
C ARG A 98 -5.49 1.31 7.63
N SER A 99 -6.19 2.37 8.03
CA SER A 99 -7.28 2.90 7.21
C SER A 99 -7.45 4.40 7.37
N ALA A 100 -7.81 5.04 6.25
CA ALA A 100 -8.29 6.42 6.21
C ALA A 100 -9.77 6.58 6.58
N GLY A 101 -10.52 5.48 6.68
CA GLY A 101 -11.97 5.51 6.84
C GLY A 101 -12.66 6.16 5.64
N THR A 102 -13.66 6.99 5.92
CA THR A 102 -14.37 7.77 4.89
C THR A 102 -13.44 8.81 4.26
N PRO A 103 -13.28 8.87 2.92
CA PRO A 103 -12.45 9.87 2.25
C PRO A 103 -13.17 11.22 2.11
N ALA A 104 -12.40 12.32 2.04
CA ALA A 104 -12.92 13.64 1.68
C ALA A 104 -13.02 13.79 0.16
N ILE A 105 -14.21 14.08 -0.38
CA ILE A 105 -14.51 14.11 -1.81
C ILE A 105 -15.18 15.44 -2.17
N GLY A 106 -14.97 15.91 -3.40
CA GLY A 106 -15.67 17.06 -3.96
C GLY A 106 -17.10 16.74 -4.43
N PRO A 107 -18.00 17.71 -4.52
CA PRO A 107 -19.40 17.46 -4.84
C PRO A 107 -19.67 17.10 -6.31
N GLY A 108 -18.72 17.32 -7.23
CA GLY A 108 -18.95 17.22 -8.67
C GLY A 108 -18.10 16.19 -9.41
N GLY A 109 -17.10 15.58 -8.75
CA GLY A 109 -16.18 14.63 -9.37
C GLY A 109 -16.78 13.23 -9.54
N PRO A 110 -16.11 12.33 -10.29
CA PRO A 110 -16.57 10.95 -10.49
C PRO A 110 -16.79 10.18 -9.19
N HIS A 111 -15.93 10.40 -8.20
CA HIS A 111 -16.01 9.75 -6.88
C HIS A 111 -17.25 10.15 -6.07
N ALA A 112 -17.88 11.29 -6.38
CA ALA A 112 -19.14 11.71 -5.76
C ALA A 112 -20.34 10.87 -6.24
N GLN A 113 -20.16 10.08 -7.30
CA GLN A 113 -21.20 9.24 -7.90
C GLN A 113 -21.19 7.81 -7.37
N PHE A 114 -20.26 7.47 -6.47
CA PHE A 114 -20.22 6.12 -5.91
C PHE A 114 -21.48 5.79 -5.10
N PRO A 115 -22.00 4.55 -5.26
CA PRO A 115 -23.19 4.12 -4.54
C PRO A 115 -22.93 4.11 -3.04
N ASP A 116 -23.95 4.44 -2.26
CA ASP A 116 -23.92 4.44 -0.79
C ASP A 116 -22.81 5.32 -0.18
N LEU A 117 -22.33 6.33 -0.92
CA LEU A 117 -21.38 7.30 -0.39
C LEU A 117 -22.03 8.08 0.77
N PRO A 118 -21.40 8.14 1.95
CA PRO A 118 -21.99 8.82 3.08
C PRO A 118 -21.96 10.34 2.86
N ALA A 119 -22.99 11.05 3.32
CA ALA A 119 -23.18 12.47 3.01
C ALA A 119 -22.07 13.38 3.58
N ASP A 120 -21.35 12.91 4.60
CA ASP A 120 -20.22 13.58 5.22
C ASP A 120 -18.88 13.30 4.51
N ALA A 121 -18.85 12.44 3.49
CA ALA A 121 -17.70 12.32 2.58
C ALA A 121 -17.54 13.57 1.70
N ILE A 122 -18.64 14.27 1.40
CA ILE A 122 -18.58 15.52 0.61
C ILE A 122 -17.99 16.62 1.48
N LEU A 123 -16.79 17.05 1.14
CA LEU A 123 -16.02 18.02 1.91
C LEU A 123 -16.69 19.40 1.87
N ARG A 124 -17.03 19.92 3.06
CA ARG A 124 -17.58 21.27 3.24
C ARG A 124 -16.73 22.10 4.21
N ASP A 125 -16.32 21.49 5.31
CA ASP A 125 -15.46 22.08 6.34
C ASP A 125 -14.32 21.10 6.63
N GLY A 126 -13.09 21.51 6.32
CA GLY A 126 -11.91 20.67 6.46
C GLY A 126 -11.56 20.33 7.91
N ALA A 127 -11.71 21.29 8.83
CA ALA A 127 -11.38 21.08 10.23
C ALA A 127 -12.37 20.13 10.89
N GLN A 128 -13.67 20.32 10.61
CA GLN A 128 -14.71 19.43 11.12
C GLN A 128 -14.57 18.03 10.55
N PHE A 129 -14.30 17.90 9.23
CA PHE A 129 -14.09 16.60 8.60
C PHE A 129 -12.96 15.82 9.28
N VAL A 130 -11.80 16.44 9.51
CA VAL A 130 -10.68 15.79 10.20
C VAL A 130 -11.04 15.41 11.63
N ALA A 131 -11.70 16.30 12.38
CA ALA A 131 -12.12 16.01 13.75
C ALA A 131 -13.03 14.76 13.83
N ASP A 132 -13.89 14.58 12.83
CA ASP A 132 -14.78 13.41 12.73
C ASP A 132 -14.00 12.14 12.41
N ARG A 133 -13.10 12.17 11.43
CA ARG A 133 -12.24 11.02 11.11
C ARG A 133 -11.33 10.62 12.28
N VAL A 134 -10.77 11.60 13.00
CA VAL A 134 -9.97 11.34 14.20
C VAL A 134 -10.80 10.65 15.29
N ARG A 135 -12.05 11.08 15.48
CA ARG A 135 -12.97 10.44 16.45
C ARG A 135 -13.33 9.01 16.06
N GLU A 136 -13.42 8.73 14.76
CA GLU A 136 -13.63 7.39 14.20
C GLU A 136 -12.38 6.49 14.29
N GLY A 137 -11.23 7.04 14.67
CA GLY A 137 -10.00 6.27 14.89
C GLY A 137 -9.26 5.93 13.59
N VAL A 138 -9.29 6.81 12.59
CA VAL A 138 -8.48 6.66 11.38
C VAL A 138 -6.99 6.73 11.68
N ASP A 139 -6.17 6.07 10.87
CA ASP A 139 -4.71 6.10 10.99
C ASP A 139 -4.10 7.32 10.31
N TYR A 140 -4.66 7.70 9.16
CA TYR A 140 -4.31 8.85 8.31
C TYR A 140 -5.59 9.42 7.67
N VAL A 141 -5.51 10.54 6.95
CA VAL A 141 -6.67 11.16 6.29
C VAL A 141 -6.54 11.03 4.77
N LYS A 142 -7.61 10.61 4.08
CA LYS A 142 -7.66 10.55 2.61
C LYS A 142 -8.46 11.74 2.05
N ILE A 143 -7.92 12.38 1.03
CA ILE A 143 -8.62 13.37 0.20
C ILE A 143 -8.59 12.96 -1.27
N VAL A 144 -9.69 13.13 -1.97
CA VAL A 144 -9.83 12.87 -3.40
C VAL A 144 -9.82 14.20 -4.14
N LEU A 145 -8.68 14.53 -4.75
CA LEU A 145 -8.51 15.74 -5.52
C LEU A 145 -8.77 15.47 -6.99
N GLU A 146 -9.39 16.43 -7.64
CA GLU A 146 -9.54 16.47 -9.08
C GLU A 146 -8.86 17.75 -9.59
N ALA A 147 -8.54 17.81 -10.88
CA ALA A 147 -8.01 19.04 -11.46
C ALA A 147 -8.98 20.23 -11.21
N PRO A 148 -8.48 21.46 -11.03
CA PRO A 148 -9.33 22.62 -10.83
C PRO A 148 -10.46 22.72 -11.88
N GLY A 149 -11.70 22.80 -11.40
CA GLY A 149 -12.90 22.82 -12.25
C GLY A 149 -13.48 21.45 -12.63
N ALA A 150 -12.82 20.34 -12.30
CA ALA A 150 -13.30 18.99 -12.60
C ALA A 150 -14.16 18.36 -11.47
N GLY A 151 -14.66 19.20 -10.54
CA GLY A 151 -15.62 18.79 -9.52
C GLY A 151 -15.03 18.25 -8.21
N GLY A 152 -13.71 18.37 -8.03
CA GLY A 152 -13.02 18.07 -6.77
C GLY A 152 -13.43 19.01 -5.61
N PRO A 153 -12.89 18.79 -4.39
CA PRO A 153 -13.19 19.60 -3.23
C PRO A 153 -12.86 21.07 -3.46
N ASP A 154 -13.58 21.96 -2.76
CA ASP A 154 -13.20 23.37 -2.72
C ASP A 154 -11.75 23.52 -2.21
N PRO A 155 -10.87 24.27 -2.91
CA PRO A 155 -9.46 24.37 -2.51
C PRO A 155 -9.23 24.94 -1.12
N ALA A 156 -10.08 25.87 -0.65
CA ALA A 156 -9.93 26.43 0.70
C ALA A 156 -10.34 25.40 1.77
N ALA A 157 -11.41 24.64 1.54
CA ALA A 157 -11.79 23.54 2.41
C ALA A 157 -10.73 22.41 2.42
N ALA A 158 -10.12 22.11 1.27
CA ALA A 158 -9.03 21.15 1.16
C ALA A 158 -7.78 21.60 1.92
N ALA A 159 -7.39 22.87 1.81
CA ALA A 159 -6.27 23.43 2.57
C ALA A 159 -6.51 23.36 4.09
N ALA A 160 -7.73 23.71 4.53
CA ALA A 160 -8.12 23.60 5.94
C ALA A 160 -8.10 22.14 6.43
N LEU A 161 -8.44 21.17 5.58
CA LEU A 161 -8.33 19.74 5.91
C LEU A 161 -6.86 19.34 6.11
N VAL A 162 -5.96 19.75 5.22
CA VAL A 162 -4.53 19.41 5.36
C VAL A 162 -3.96 20.01 6.65
N GLU A 163 -4.23 21.28 6.90
CA GLU A 163 -3.78 21.94 8.13
C GLU A 163 -4.32 21.25 9.38
N ALA A 164 -5.63 20.94 9.42
CA ALA A 164 -6.24 20.27 10.56
C ALA A 164 -5.71 18.84 10.76
N ALA A 165 -5.41 18.10 9.69
CA ALA A 165 -4.81 16.78 9.77
C ALA A 165 -3.42 16.84 10.42
N HIS A 166 -2.57 17.78 9.97
CA HIS A 166 -1.25 17.98 10.55
C HIS A 166 -1.30 18.43 12.01
N GLN A 167 -2.25 19.28 12.40
CA GLN A 167 -2.47 19.65 13.81
C GLN A 167 -2.85 18.45 14.71
N HIS A 168 -3.50 17.43 14.14
CA HIS A 168 -3.79 16.16 14.82
C HIS A 168 -2.69 15.10 14.66
N GLY A 169 -1.55 15.45 14.06
CA GLY A 169 -0.45 14.52 13.81
C GLY A 169 -0.78 13.42 12.80
N LYS A 170 -1.72 13.68 11.88
CA LYS A 170 -2.14 12.75 10.83
C LYS A 170 -1.51 13.13 9.49
N SER A 171 -0.97 12.15 8.78
CA SER A 171 -0.59 12.32 7.38
C SER A 171 -1.83 12.42 6.49
N VAL A 172 -1.70 13.15 5.39
CA VAL A 172 -2.71 13.26 4.34
C VAL A 172 -2.27 12.49 3.11
N VAL A 173 -3.13 11.60 2.65
CA VAL A 173 -3.00 10.86 1.39
C VAL A 173 -3.95 11.46 0.37
N ALA A 174 -3.43 11.91 -0.77
CA ALA A 174 -4.26 12.46 -1.86
C ALA A 174 -4.47 11.42 -2.97
N HIS A 175 -5.69 11.31 -3.50
CA HIS A 175 -5.93 10.85 -4.88
C HIS A 175 -5.74 12.04 -5.83
N ALA A 176 -4.97 11.85 -6.90
CA ALA A 176 -4.53 12.86 -7.86
C ALA A 176 -4.12 12.20 -9.20
N ALA A 177 -5.06 11.54 -9.89
CA ALA A 177 -4.80 10.76 -11.10
C ALA A 177 -4.56 11.59 -12.39
N SER A 178 -4.59 12.92 -12.30
CA SER A 178 -4.25 13.83 -13.40
C SER A 178 -3.15 14.79 -12.98
N ARG A 179 -2.36 15.31 -13.92
CA ARG A 179 -1.31 16.28 -13.61
C ARG A 179 -1.87 17.52 -12.91
N GLY A 180 -3.05 17.99 -13.31
CA GLY A 180 -3.72 19.13 -12.67
C GLY A 180 -4.06 18.86 -11.19
N ALA A 181 -4.57 17.66 -10.87
CA ALA A 181 -4.81 17.26 -9.49
C ALA A 181 -3.49 17.06 -8.71
N TYR A 182 -2.45 16.56 -9.38
CA TYR A 182 -1.13 16.34 -8.78
C TYR A 182 -0.48 17.66 -8.35
N VAL A 183 -0.50 18.68 -9.22
CA VAL A 183 -0.02 20.03 -8.89
C VAL A 183 -0.81 20.61 -7.72
N LEU A 184 -2.14 20.46 -7.72
CA LEU A 184 -2.97 20.90 -6.59
C LEU A 184 -2.60 20.18 -5.29
N ALA A 185 -2.32 18.88 -5.32
CA ALA A 185 -1.85 18.12 -4.16
C ALA A 185 -0.54 18.69 -3.60
N LEU A 186 0.40 19.04 -4.49
CA LEU A 186 1.66 19.69 -4.12
C LEU A 186 1.45 21.07 -3.51
N ASP A 187 0.53 21.87 -4.06
CA ASP A 187 0.19 23.22 -3.56
C ASP A 187 -0.42 23.16 -2.16
N LEU A 188 -1.25 22.15 -1.90
CA LEU A 188 -1.90 21.93 -0.61
C LEU A 188 -0.96 21.37 0.46
N GLY A 189 0.20 20.85 0.07
CA GLY A 189 1.19 20.33 1.01
C GLY A 189 0.88 18.94 1.57
N VAL A 190 0.22 18.08 0.80
CA VAL A 190 -0.05 16.69 1.22
C VAL A 190 1.23 15.87 1.37
N ASP A 191 1.17 14.82 2.19
CA ASP A 191 2.35 14.01 2.52
C ASP A 191 2.60 12.87 1.52
N ILE A 192 1.51 12.25 1.05
CA ILE A 192 1.53 11.08 0.18
C ILE A 192 0.61 11.33 -1.01
N VAL A 193 1.13 11.22 -2.22
CA VAL A 193 0.35 11.39 -3.46
C VAL A 193 0.15 10.03 -4.12
N THR A 194 -1.11 9.72 -4.36
CA THR A 194 -1.60 8.59 -5.15
C THR A 194 -2.47 9.19 -6.25
N HIS A 195 -2.66 8.69 -7.45
CA HIS A 195 -1.88 7.76 -8.24
C HIS A 195 -0.82 8.58 -9.00
N VAL A 196 -0.04 7.99 -9.90
CA VAL A 196 0.77 8.79 -10.84
C VAL A 196 -0.06 9.24 -12.05
N PRO A 197 0.10 10.47 -12.56
CA PRO A 197 -0.69 10.93 -13.69
C PRO A 197 -0.45 10.11 -14.96
N MET A 198 -1.54 9.81 -15.67
CA MET A 198 -1.53 9.20 -17.01
C MET A 198 -1.75 10.21 -18.15
N ASP A 199 -2.29 11.39 -17.84
CA ASP A 199 -2.71 12.39 -18.83
C ASP A 199 -1.55 13.25 -19.35
N ALA A 200 -0.50 13.43 -18.55
CA ALA A 200 0.71 14.15 -18.95
C ALA A 200 1.94 13.76 -18.11
N PRO A 201 3.15 13.88 -18.67
CA PRO A 201 4.38 13.83 -17.90
C PRO A 201 4.44 14.95 -16.85
N LEU A 202 5.00 14.65 -15.68
CA LEU A 202 5.37 15.63 -14.68
C LEU A 202 6.57 16.46 -15.16
N GLY A 203 6.53 17.76 -14.89
CA GLY A 203 7.64 18.68 -15.14
C GLY A 203 8.68 18.67 -14.01
N ASP A 204 9.88 19.20 -14.29
CA ASP A 204 10.99 19.24 -13.33
C ASP A 204 10.63 19.95 -12.01
N ASP A 205 9.85 21.03 -12.07
CA ASP A 205 9.36 21.74 -10.87
C ASP A 205 8.46 20.83 -10.01
N GLU A 206 7.55 20.09 -10.64
CA GLU A 206 6.60 19.20 -9.97
C GLU A 206 7.33 18.03 -9.31
N ILE A 207 8.33 17.47 -9.98
CA ILE A 207 9.21 16.42 -9.45
C ILE A 207 10.04 16.97 -8.28
N ALA A 208 10.63 18.15 -8.41
CA ALA A 208 11.42 18.76 -7.33
C ALA A 208 10.58 19.02 -6.07
N ARG A 209 9.32 19.44 -6.25
CA ARG A 209 8.36 19.68 -5.16
C ARG A 209 7.87 18.42 -4.45
N MET A 210 8.12 17.23 -5.00
CA MET A 210 7.91 15.96 -4.29
C MET A 210 8.99 15.65 -3.25
N ALA A 211 10.05 16.48 -3.14
CA ALA A 211 11.04 16.34 -2.07
C ALA A 211 10.38 16.34 -0.68
N GLY A 212 10.65 15.30 0.12
CA GLY A 212 10.04 15.12 1.43
C GLY A 212 8.62 14.52 1.41
N ARG A 213 8.11 14.13 0.24
CA ARG A 213 6.82 13.45 0.05
C ARG A 213 7.01 12.04 -0.46
N VAL A 214 5.91 11.31 -0.57
CA VAL A 214 5.90 9.92 -1.05
C VAL A 214 4.96 9.80 -2.24
N SER A 215 5.34 9.00 -3.23
CA SER A 215 4.48 8.60 -4.34
C SER A 215 4.03 7.15 -4.17
N VAL A 216 2.73 6.88 -4.31
CA VAL A 216 2.17 5.52 -4.45
C VAL A 216 1.51 5.42 -5.83
N PRO A 217 2.21 4.86 -6.84
CA PRO A 217 1.79 4.99 -8.24
C PRO A 217 0.51 4.25 -8.63
N THR A 218 0.32 3.04 -8.10
CA THR A 218 -0.76 2.11 -8.48
C THR A 218 -0.83 1.81 -9.97
N LEU A 219 0.32 1.49 -10.57
CA LEU A 219 0.44 1.20 -12.00
C LEU A 219 -0.49 0.07 -12.46
N THR A 220 -0.84 -0.86 -11.57
CA THR A 220 -1.77 -1.95 -11.87
C THR A 220 -3.19 -1.43 -12.15
N MET A 221 -3.68 -0.47 -11.35
CA MET A 221 -4.97 0.19 -11.60
C MET A 221 -4.90 1.09 -12.83
N GLU A 222 -3.82 1.86 -12.99
CA GLU A 222 -3.63 2.73 -14.15
C GLU A 222 -3.65 1.92 -15.46
N ARG A 223 -2.98 0.75 -15.48
CA ARG A 223 -3.05 -0.20 -16.62
C ARG A 223 -4.47 -0.67 -16.92
N ALA A 224 -5.25 -1.01 -15.88
CA ALA A 224 -6.62 -1.48 -16.04
C ALA A 224 -7.55 -0.36 -16.56
N LEU A 225 -7.43 0.85 -16.02
CA LEU A 225 -8.19 2.02 -16.45
C LEU A 225 -7.82 2.48 -17.85
N GLY A 226 -6.53 2.53 -18.19
CA GLY A 226 -6.05 2.83 -19.54
C GLY A 226 -6.64 1.86 -20.56
N THR A 227 -6.61 0.56 -20.28
CA THR A 227 -7.23 -0.46 -21.13
C THR A 227 -8.74 -0.27 -21.27
N MET A 228 -9.46 -0.05 -20.16
CA MET A 228 -10.90 0.15 -20.17
C MET A 228 -11.32 1.39 -20.98
N ARG A 229 -10.53 2.47 -20.89
CA ARG A 229 -10.78 3.73 -21.61
C ARG A 229 -10.34 3.69 -23.07
N GLY A 230 -9.75 2.58 -23.54
CA GLY A 230 -9.20 2.47 -24.89
C GLY A 230 -7.93 3.28 -25.12
N LEU A 231 -7.17 3.55 -24.05
CA LEU A 231 -5.92 4.32 -24.02
C LEU A 231 -4.81 3.52 -23.31
N PRO A 232 -4.47 2.30 -23.77
CA PRO A 232 -3.46 1.47 -23.10
C PRO A 232 -2.06 2.13 -23.06
N GLU A 233 -1.73 2.99 -24.02
CA GLU A 233 -0.48 3.75 -24.07
C GLU A 233 -0.34 4.79 -22.95
N ALA A 234 -1.43 5.15 -22.27
CA ALA A 234 -1.38 6.07 -21.13
C ALA A 234 -0.58 5.49 -19.95
N LEU A 235 -0.45 4.15 -19.89
CA LEU A 235 0.44 3.49 -18.93
C LEU A 235 1.90 3.89 -19.11
N ASP A 236 2.36 4.14 -20.35
CA ASP A 236 3.75 4.53 -20.60
C ASP A 236 4.06 5.91 -20.02
N VAL A 237 3.06 6.82 -19.99
CA VAL A 237 3.17 8.13 -19.33
C VAL A 237 3.30 7.96 -17.81
N ALA A 238 2.43 7.14 -17.21
CA ALA A 238 2.51 6.83 -15.78
C ALA A 238 3.85 6.19 -15.38
N MET A 239 4.33 5.21 -16.15
CA MET A 239 5.64 4.58 -15.93
C MET A 239 6.80 5.56 -16.09
N GLY A 240 6.71 6.47 -17.07
CA GLY A 240 7.67 7.58 -17.23
C GLY A 240 7.71 8.49 -16.01
N ASN A 241 6.55 8.82 -15.44
CA ASN A 241 6.45 9.61 -14.21
C ASN A 241 7.06 8.87 -13.00
N VAL A 242 6.82 7.57 -12.86
CA VAL A 242 7.46 6.75 -11.81
C VAL A 242 8.98 6.76 -11.98
N THR A 243 9.48 6.59 -13.20
CA THR A 243 10.92 6.64 -13.51
C THR A 243 11.53 7.96 -13.05
N ALA A 244 10.90 9.07 -13.44
CA ALA A 244 11.40 10.41 -13.14
C ALA A 244 11.41 10.71 -11.63
N LEU A 245 10.33 10.36 -10.92
CA LEU A 245 10.25 10.48 -9.47
C LEU A 245 11.32 9.62 -8.76
N HIS A 246 11.49 8.37 -9.18
CA HIS A 246 12.47 7.47 -8.61
C HIS A 246 13.91 7.99 -8.81
N GLN A 247 14.24 8.46 -10.01
CA GLN A 247 15.55 9.04 -10.34
C GLN A 247 15.84 10.32 -9.55
N ALA A 248 14.80 11.10 -9.22
CA ALA A 248 14.90 12.26 -8.36
C ALA A 248 15.02 11.93 -6.86
N GLY A 249 15.00 10.64 -6.49
CA GLY A 249 15.12 10.18 -5.11
C GLY A 249 13.82 10.30 -4.30
N VAL A 250 12.68 10.52 -4.95
CA VAL A 250 11.37 10.49 -4.29
C VAL A 250 11.08 9.05 -3.84
N PRO A 251 10.71 8.83 -2.56
CA PRO A 251 10.22 7.53 -2.12
C PRO A 251 9.01 7.08 -2.94
N VAL A 252 9.15 5.94 -3.62
CA VAL A 252 8.08 5.24 -4.35
C VAL A 252 7.68 4.01 -3.54
N LEU A 253 6.38 3.87 -3.24
CA LEU A 253 5.81 2.71 -2.55
C LEU A 253 4.93 1.89 -3.50
N ALA A 254 4.80 0.60 -3.24
CA ALA A 254 3.90 -0.28 -3.97
C ALA A 254 2.51 -0.23 -3.34
N GLY A 255 1.51 0.12 -4.15
CA GLY A 255 0.09 0.03 -3.81
C GLY A 255 -0.70 -0.34 -5.05
N THR A 256 -1.83 -1.01 -4.91
CA THR A 256 -2.52 -1.63 -6.07
C THR A 256 -3.76 -0.89 -6.52
N ASP A 257 -4.36 -0.13 -5.60
CA ASP A 257 -5.74 0.35 -5.65
C ASP A 257 -6.76 -0.79 -5.82
N ALA A 258 -6.44 -1.98 -5.30
CA ALA A 258 -7.31 -3.15 -5.42
C ALA A 258 -8.69 -2.88 -4.78
N ALA A 259 -9.74 -3.08 -5.56
CA ALA A 259 -11.12 -2.82 -5.17
C ALA A 259 -12.09 -3.80 -5.85
N VAL A 260 -13.16 -4.16 -5.13
CA VAL A 260 -14.31 -4.89 -5.64
C VAL A 260 -15.50 -3.95 -5.71
N VAL A 261 -15.83 -3.48 -6.91
CA VAL A 261 -17.03 -2.65 -7.12
C VAL A 261 -18.24 -3.55 -7.27
N ARG A 262 -19.24 -3.42 -6.38
CA ARG A 262 -20.47 -4.22 -6.45
C ARG A 262 -21.14 -4.06 -7.82
N GLY A 263 -21.42 -5.18 -8.48
CA GLY A 263 -22.09 -5.22 -9.78
C GLY A 263 -21.16 -5.12 -10.99
N LEU A 264 -19.85 -4.95 -10.77
CA LEU A 264 -18.84 -4.99 -11.82
C LEU A 264 -17.78 -6.07 -11.49
N PRO A 265 -17.19 -6.73 -12.50
CA PRO A 265 -16.01 -7.55 -12.28
C PRO A 265 -14.90 -6.72 -11.61
N PRO A 266 -14.15 -7.28 -10.64
CA PRO A 266 -13.02 -6.58 -10.05
C PRO A 266 -12.01 -6.26 -11.15
N LEU A 267 -11.60 -4.98 -11.23
CA LEU A 267 -10.60 -4.53 -12.20
C LEU A 267 -9.19 -4.89 -11.75
N VAL A 268 -8.98 -4.91 -10.43
CA VAL A 268 -7.70 -5.19 -9.78
C VAL A 268 -7.99 -6.12 -8.60
N ALA A 269 -7.41 -7.33 -8.62
CA ALA A 269 -7.65 -8.35 -7.60
C ALA A 269 -6.80 -8.10 -6.35
N HIS A 270 -7.37 -8.24 -5.15
CA HIS A 270 -6.61 -8.12 -3.91
C HIS A 270 -5.50 -9.19 -3.81
N GLY A 271 -4.32 -8.76 -3.36
CA GLY A 271 -3.16 -9.63 -3.10
C GLY A 271 -2.36 -9.91 -4.35
N GLU A 272 -2.94 -10.61 -5.33
CA GLU A 272 -2.25 -10.98 -6.57
C GLU A 272 -1.71 -9.76 -7.33
N SER A 273 -2.47 -8.67 -7.35
CA SER A 273 -2.09 -7.43 -8.04
C SER A 273 -0.87 -6.74 -7.44
N LEU A 274 -0.50 -7.00 -6.18
CA LEU A 274 0.70 -6.41 -5.61
C LEU A 274 1.96 -6.95 -6.29
N HIS A 275 1.93 -8.21 -6.72
CA HIS A 275 3.02 -8.80 -7.51
C HIS A 275 3.12 -8.18 -8.90
N ASP A 276 1.97 -7.90 -9.54
CA ASP A 276 1.93 -7.13 -10.79
C ASP A 276 2.50 -5.72 -10.61
N GLU A 277 2.16 -5.06 -9.50
CA GLU A 277 2.70 -3.72 -9.18
C GLU A 277 4.22 -3.77 -9.04
N LEU A 278 4.78 -4.77 -8.35
CA LEU A 278 6.23 -4.95 -8.22
C LEU A 278 6.90 -5.15 -9.58
N GLU A 279 6.32 -5.97 -10.46
CA GLU A 279 6.82 -6.15 -11.83
C GLU A 279 6.76 -4.85 -12.64
N LEU A 280 5.67 -4.07 -12.51
CA LEU A 280 5.51 -2.78 -13.19
C LEU A 280 6.49 -1.72 -12.67
N LEU A 281 6.76 -1.68 -11.37
CA LEU A 281 7.76 -0.80 -10.78
C LEU A 281 9.17 -1.12 -11.29
N VAL A 282 9.54 -2.40 -11.40
CA VAL A 282 10.82 -2.80 -12.01
C VAL A 282 10.88 -2.39 -13.47
N ARG A 283 9.79 -2.59 -14.23
CA ARG A 283 9.71 -2.11 -15.63
C ARG A 283 9.79 -0.58 -15.74
N ALA A 284 9.37 0.16 -14.72
CA ALA A 284 9.51 1.61 -14.61
C ALA A 284 10.90 2.04 -14.08
N GLY A 285 11.87 1.13 -14.03
CA GLY A 285 13.27 1.46 -13.77
C GLY A 285 13.73 1.30 -12.31
N LEU A 286 12.88 0.81 -11.40
CA LEU A 286 13.34 0.40 -10.08
C LEU A 286 14.17 -0.89 -10.17
N SER A 287 15.18 -1.04 -9.31
CA SER A 287 15.80 -2.36 -9.12
C SER A 287 14.84 -3.33 -8.40
N PRO A 288 14.99 -4.65 -8.54
CA PRO A 288 14.20 -5.61 -7.78
C PRO A 288 14.25 -5.37 -6.26
N ALA A 289 15.43 -5.05 -5.72
CA ALA A 289 15.58 -4.69 -4.30
C ALA A 289 14.77 -3.44 -3.92
N ALA A 290 14.77 -2.40 -4.77
CA ALA A 290 13.98 -1.19 -4.54
C ALA A 290 12.47 -1.47 -4.59
N ALA A 291 12.01 -2.28 -5.54
CA ALA A 291 10.61 -2.71 -5.61
C ALA A 291 10.20 -3.52 -4.37
N LEU A 292 11.03 -4.46 -3.90
CA LEU A 292 10.76 -5.20 -2.66
C LEU A 292 10.69 -4.28 -1.43
N ARG A 293 11.56 -3.28 -1.33
CA ARG A 293 11.46 -2.25 -0.26
C ARG A 293 10.18 -1.44 -0.37
N ALA A 294 9.74 -1.11 -1.58
CA ALA A 294 8.50 -0.39 -1.84
C ALA A 294 7.26 -1.12 -1.31
N ALA A 295 7.32 -2.45 -1.13
CA ALA A 295 6.26 -3.27 -0.53
C ALA A 295 6.60 -3.82 0.88
N THR A 296 7.67 -3.39 1.53
CA THR A 296 8.07 -3.89 2.86
C THR A 296 8.47 -2.74 3.80
N SER A 297 9.77 -2.42 3.88
CA SER A 297 10.31 -1.40 4.77
C SER A 297 9.88 0.03 4.40
N GLY A 298 9.57 0.29 3.13
CA GLY A 298 9.11 1.59 2.64
C GLY A 298 7.77 1.99 3.26
N PRO A 299 6.68 1.24 3.03
CA PRO A 299 5.39 1.54 3.65
C PRO A 299 5.46 1.50 5.17
N ALA A 300 6.22 0.56 5.74
CA ALA A 300 6.41 0.50 7.19
C ALA A 300 6.99 1.80 7.77
N ARG A 301 8.01 2.36 7.11
CA ARG A 301 8.62 3.64 7.51
C ARG A 301 7.66 4.81 7.35
N HIS A 302 7.02 4.93 6.18
CA HIS A 302 6.25 6.13 5.83
C HIS A 302 4.85 6.19 6.46
N PHE A 303 4.31 5.05 6.90
CA PHE A 303 3.05 4.96 7.63
C PHE A 303 3.23 4.66 9.13
N GLY A 304 4.46 4.78 9.66
CA GLY A 304 4.73 4.69 11.10
C GLY A 304 4.53 3.28 11.70
N LEU A 305 4.76 2.22 10.93
CA LEU A 305 4.71 0.84 11.38
C LEU A 305 6.07 0.41 11.94
N ALA A 306 6.35 0.82 13.18
CA ALA A 306 7.66 0.57 13.82
C ALA A 306 7.91 -0.91 14.19
N ASP A 307 6.88 -1.75 14.15
CA ASP A 307 6.91 -3.14 14.59
C ASP A 307 7.13 -4.15 13.45
N ARG A 308 7.28 -3.72 12.19
CA ARG A 308 7.40 -4.62 11.02
C ARG A 308 8.15 -4.01 9.85
N GLY A 309 8.20 -4.73 8.72
CA GLY A 309 8.89 -4.30 7.50
C GLY A 309 10.34 -4.78 7.38
N ALA A 310 10.80 -5.57 8.35
CA ALA A 310 12.11 -6.25 8.34
C ALA A 310 12.02 -7.59 9.08
N ILE A 311 12.93 -8.52 8.79
CA ILE A 311 13.10 -9.76 9.56
C ILE A 311 14.18 -9.54 10.63
N ALA A 312 13.75 -9.09 11.81
CA ALA A 312 14.65 -8.81 12.94
C ALA A 312 13.99 -9.16 14.28
N PRO A 313 14.77 -9.60 15.30
CA PRO A 313 14.24 -9.92 16.62
C PRO A 313 13.42 -8.79 17.24
N GLY A 314 12.31 -9.15 17.88
CA GLY A 314 11.38 -8.21 18.52
C GLY A 314 10.34 -7.61 17.57
N LEU A 315 10.54 -7.70 16.25
CA LEU A 315 9.52 -7.29 15.27
C LEU A 315 8.41 -8.34 15.16
N ARG A 316 7.24 -7.90 14.70
CA ARG A 316 6.10 -8.76 14.38
C ARG A 316 6.52 -9.85 13.39
N ALA A 317 6.13 -11.09 13.65
CA ALA A 317 6.41 -12.23 12.79
C ALA A 317 5.48 -12.25 11.56
N ASP A 318 5.53 -11.18 10.77
CA ASP A 318 4.95 -11.10 9.44
C ASP A 318 6.03 -11.47 8.43
N ALA A 319 5.82 -12.58 7.71
CA ALA A 319 6.84 -13.10 6.81
C ALA A 319 6.25 -13.87 5.63
N VAL A 320 6.99 -13.88 4.52
CA VAL A 320 6.66 -14.65 3.31
C VAL A 320 7.87 -15.49 2.93
N LEU A 321 7.70 -16.81 2.84
CA LEU A 321 8.72 -17.72 2.35
C LEU A 321 8.51 -17.94 0.84
N ILE A 322 9.52 -17.61 0.06
CA ILE A 322 9.50 -17.65 -1.40
C ILE A 322 10.51 -18.66 -1.94
N ASP A 323 10.12 -19.37 -3.00
CA ASP A 323 11.03 -20.18 -3.80
C ASP A 323 11.73 -19.37 -4.91
N GLY A 324 13.06 -19.46 -4.97
CA GLY A 324 13.92 -18.81 -5.97
C GLY A 324 14.46 -17.43 -5.57
N ASP A 325 15.26 -16.83 -6.47
CA ASP A 325 15.99 -15.59 -6.21
C ASP A 325 15.24 -14.35 -6.71
N LEU A 326 14.69 -13.59 -5.76
CA LEU A 326 13.88 -12.39 -6.00
C LEU A 326 14.68 -11.20 -6.53
N LEU A 327 16.02 -11.21 -6.37
CA LEU A 327 16.89 -10.13 -6.84
C LEU A 327 17.28 -10.31 -8.31
N GLU A 328 17.19 -11.53 -8.83
CA GLU A 328 17.37 -11.84 -10.25
C GLU A 328 16.05 -11.78 -11.03
N ASP A 329 14.95 -12.23 -10.42
CA ASP A 329 13.63 -12.32 -11.04
C ASP A 329 12.54 -11.88 -10.05
N ILE A 330 12.00 -10.67 -10.24
CA ILE A 330 10.95 -10.12 -9.35
C ILE A 330 9.64 -10.93 -9.42
N SER A 331 9.37 -11.65 -10.52
CA SER A 331 8.18 -12.50 -10.64
C SER A 331 8.23 -13.70 -9.69
N ALA A 332 9.43 -14.04 -9.18
CA ALA A 332 9.62 -15.03 -8.12
C ALA A 332 8.79 -14.76 -6.87
N THR A 333 8.39 -13.50 -6.62
CA THR A 333 7.51 -13.14 -5.50
C THR A 333 6.19 -13.93 -5.50
N ARG A 334 5.77 -14.46 -6.65
CA ARG A 334 4.56 -15.29 -6.81
C ARG A 334 4.76 -16.75 -6.40
N ARG A 335 6.01 -17.22 -6.28
CA ARG A 335 6.35 -18.61 -5.89
C ARG A 335 6.33 -18.77 -4.37
N ILE A 336 5.18 -18.44 -3.78
CA ILE A 336 4.98 -18.42 -2.33
C ILE A 336 4.87 -19.86 -1.84
N GLN A 337 5.73 -20.24 -0.89
CA GLN A 337 5.65 -21.52 -0.20
C GLN A 337 4.79 -21.42 1.06
N ARG A 338 4.99 -20.37 1.86
CA ARG A 338 4.33 -20.16 3.15
C ARG A 338 4.21 -18.67 3.48
N VAL A 339 3.18 -18.31 4.24
CA VAL A 339 2.95 -16.94 4.73
C VAL A 339 2.62 -17.00 6.20
N TRP A 340 3.14 -16.06 7.00
CA TRP A 340 2.77 -15.88 8.40
C TRP A 340 2.28 -14.45 8.64
N CYS A 341 1.14 -14.33 9.32
CA CYS A 341 0.63 -13.07 9.87
C CYS A 341 0.70 -13.14 11.39
N ALA A 342 1.51 -12.29 12.02
CA ALA A 342 1.81 -12.35 13.45
C ALA A 342 2.13 -13.79 13.94
N GLY A 343 2.99 -14.50 13.21
CA GLY A 343 3.44 -15.86 13.53
C GLY A 343 2.41 -16.96 13.30
N VAL A 344 1.21 -16.64 12.80
CA VAL A 344 0.19 -17.62 12.41
C VAL A 344 0.30 -17.90 10.92
N GLU A 345 0.60 -19.15 10.58
CA GLU A 345 0.71 -19.60 9.18
C GLU A 345 -0.64 -19.52 8.48
N GLN A 346 -0.66 -19.01 7.24
CA GLN A 346 -1.85 -18.91 6.41
C GLN A 346 -2.13 -20.23 5.70
N GLU A 347 -3.41 -20.64 5.66
CA GLU A 347 -3.84 -21.83 4.94
C GLU A 347 -4.14 -21.55 3.45
N GLY A 348 -4.02 -22.57 2.60
CA GLY A 348 -4.45 -22.51 1.20
C GLY A 348 -3.49 -21.78 0.25
N ILE A 349 -2.22 -21.65 0.64
CA ILE A 349 -1.13 -21.29 -0.28
C ILE A 349 -0.98 -22.43 -1.30
N ARG A 350 -1.15 -22.13 -2.59
CA ARG A 350 -0.97 -23.13 -3.67
C ARG A 350 0.49 -23.09 -4.12
N SER A 351 1.18 -24.22 -3.96
CA SER A 351 2.49 -24.51 -4.57
C SER A 351 2.38 -24.77 -6.06
#